data_AF-A0A1C5G4K5-F1
#
_entry.id   AF-A0A1C5G4K5-F1
#
_cell.length_a   1.000
_cell.length_b   1.000
_cell.length_c   1.000
_cell.angle_alpha   90.00
_cell.angle_beta   90.00
_cell.angle_gamma   90.00
#
_symmetry.space_group_name_H-M   'P 1'
#
loop_
_entity.id
_entity.type
_entity.pdbx_description
1 polymer ?
#
loop_
_entity_poly.entity_id
_entity_poly.type
_entity_poly.pdbx_seq_one_letter_code
_entity_poly.pdbx_strand_id
1 'polypeptide(L)'
;MNRQAQAVVLLLLGGAVIRASLTDLHLRYVKEGLRPFLVAAGLLLVAAAVMTLFYELRPLLRRTPAGHDDDHDAQGDHDGHDGDGSYDGHGHDRDGGPDDGHGHHEPRVGWLLILPVLGLLLVAPPALGSYAAGQAGTAVATRQQPSDYPPLPDGDPVRVAVLDYASRALFDRGTSIGDRRVQLTGFVTTGPDGRPLLARMVLSCCAADGRPVKLGLTGEAPDGLADDTWIEVTGRYSDRIARDPVNDAEIPYLDVESWRQVPVPRKQYE
;
A
#
# COMPACT_ATOMS: atom_id res chain seq x y z
N MET A 1 -20.62 7.58 -9.04
CA MET A 1 -20.29 6.16 -9.30
C MET A 1 -21.57 5.37 -9.08
N ASN A 2 -21.98 4.51 -10.02
CA ASN A 2 -23.11 3.61 -9.79
C ASN A 2 -22.81 2.76 -8.54
N ARG A 3 -23.76 2.65 -7.63
CA ARG A 3 -23.63 1.94 -6.35
C ARG A 3 -23.24 0.47 -6.53
N GLN A 4 -23.66 -0.17 -7.63
CA GLN A 4 -23.24 -1.52 -8.00
C GLN A 4 -21.74 -1.59 -8.31
N ALA A 5 -21.22 -0.64 -9.11
CA ALA A 5 -19.79 -0.56 -9.41
C ALA A 5 -18.96 -0.30 -8.14
N GLN A 6 -19.47 0.55 -7.23
CA GLN A 6 -18.84 0.80 -5.94
C GLN A 6 -18.79 -0.48 -5.07
N ALA A 7 -19.90 -1.22 -4.96
CA ALA A 7 -19.95 -2.45 -4.19
C ALA A 7 -18.98 -3.51 -4.75
N VAL A 8 -18.92 -3.66 -6.09
CA VAL A 8 -17.98 -4.58 -6.75
C VAL A 8 -16.53 -4.19 -6.46
N VAL A 9 -16.18 -2.90 -6.59
CA VAL A 9 -14.82 -2.42 -6.29
C VAL A 9 -14.45 -2.68 -4.83
N LEU A 10 -15.34 -2.38 -3.88
CA LEU A 10 -15.12 -2.63 -2.45
C LEU A 10 -14.95 -4.12 -2.15
N LEU A 11 -15.75 -4.98 -2.79
CA LEU A 11 -15.65 -6.44 -2.63
C LEU A 11 -14.32 -6.98 -3.18
N LEU A 12 -13.93 -6.55 -4.38
CA LEU A 12 -12.66 -6.93 -5.00
C LEU A 12 -11.46 -6.48 -4.16
N LEU A 13 -11.48 -5.23 -3.71
CA LEU A 13 -10.42 -4.67 -2.88
C LEU A 13 -10.36 -5.36 -1.51
N GLY A 14 -11.49 -5.52 -0.83
CA GLY A 14 -11.56 -6.21 0.46
C GLY A 14 -11.09 -7.66 0.38
N GLY A 15 -11.56 -8.40 -0.62
CA GLY A 15 -11.14 -9.78 -0.85
C GLY A 15 -9.64 -9.89 -1.17
N ALA A 16 -9.09 -8.95 -1.93
CA ALA A 16 -7.67 -8.90 -2.23
C ALA A 16 -6.80 -8.59 -1.00
N VAL A 17 -7.20 -7.63 -0.17
CA VAL A 17 -6.52 -7.31 1.09
C VAL A 17 -6.52 -8.53 2.02
N ILE A 18 -7.65 -9.25 2.13
CA ILE A 18 -7.74 -10.49 2.90
C ILE A 18 -6.77 -11.53 2.32
N ARG A 19 -6.82 -11.80 1.01
CA ARG A 19 -5.92 -12.76 0.36
C ARG A 19 -4.45 -12.41 0.58
N ALA A 20 -4.08 -11.13 0.41
CA ALA A 20 -2.73 -10.66 0.62
C ALA A 20 -2.27 -10.82 2.09
N SER A 21 -3.20 -10.65 3.04
CA SER A 21 -2.95 -10.81 4.49
C SER A 21 -2.88 -12.27 4.93
N LEU A 22 -3.61 -13.17 4.26
CA LEU A 22 -3.56 -14.60 4.51
C LEU A 22 -2.32 -15.25 3.90
N THR A 23 -1.73 -14.62 2.87
CA THR A 23 -0.46 -15.02 2.25
C THR A 23 0.71 -14.17 2.76
N ASP A 24 1.94 -14.53 2.40
CA ASP A 24 3.13 -13.71 2.69
C ASP A 24 3.26 -12.48 1.76
N LEU A 25 2.27 -12.25 0.87
CA LEU A 25 2.29 -11.13 -0.07
C LEU A 25 2.27 -9.77 0.64
N HIS A 26 1.57 -9.66 1.78
CA HIS A 26 1.55 -8.42 2.56
C HIS A 26 2.94 -7.98 3.03
N LEU A 27 3.89 -8.90 3.21
CA LEU A 27 5.27 -8.58 3.62
C LEU A 27 6.04 -7.80 2.55
N ARG A 28 5.54 -7.71 1.31
CA ARG A 28 6.10 -6.83 0.27
C ARG A 28 5.68 -5.37 0.42
N TYR A 29 4.68 -5.08 1.25
CA TYR A 29 4.06 -3.76 1.30
C TYR A 29 3.88 -3.22 2.71
N VAL A 30 3.69 -4.06 3.72
CA VAL A 30 3.28 -3.66 5.06
C VAL A 30 4.07 -4.44 6.11
N LYS A 31 4.36 -3.78 7.23
CA LYS A 31 5.02 -4.39 8.39
C LYS A 31 4.23 -5.58 8.93
N GLU A 32 4.93 -6.66 9.29
CA GLU A 32 4.32 -7.91 9.75
C GLU A 32 3.32 -7.73 10.90
N GLY A 33 3.62 -6.84 11.85
CA GLY A 33 2.76 -6.56 13.00
C GLY A 33 1.40 -5.95 12.67
N LEU A 34 1.20 -5.42 11.45
CA LEU A 34 -0.05 -4.80 11.03
C LEU A 34 -1.02 -5.78 10.35
N ARG A 35 -0.62 -7.05 10.20
CA ARG A 35 -1.46 -8.12 9.64
C ARG A 35 -2.88 -8.22 10.23
N PRO A 36 -3.11 -8.21 11.56
CA PRO A 36 -4.46 -8.33 12.10
C PRO A 36 -5.35 -7.14 11.71
N PHE A 37 -4.79 -5.92 11.67
CA PHE A 37 -5.51 -4.72 11.25
C PHE A 37 -5.88 -4.77 9.77
N LEU A 38 -4.98 -5.30 8.92
CA LEU A 38 -5.27 -5.50 7.49
C LEU A 38 -6.42 -6.50 7.27
N VAL A 39 -6.42 -7.63 8.00
CA VAL A 39 -7.51 -8.61 7.94
C VAL A 39 -8.83 -7.97 8.38
N ALA A 40 -8.84 -7.24 9.50
CA ALA A 40 -10.03 -6.55 9.99
C ALA A 40 -10.57 -5.52 8.98
N ALA A 41 -9.69 -4.69 8.41
CA ALA A 41 -10.07 -3.72 7.39
C ALA A 41 -10.63 -4.40 6.13
N GLY A 42 -10.00 -5.48 5.66
CA GLY A 42 -10.50 -6.26 4.54
C GLY A 42 -11.89 -6.84 4.78
N LEU A 43 -12.13 -7.39 5.98
CA LEU A 43 -13.45 -7.89 6.38
C LEU A 43 -14.51 -6.78 6.42
N LEU A 44 -14.17 -5.60 6.93
CA LEU A 44 -15.07 -4.45 6.94
C LEU A 44 -15.44 -3.99 5.52
N LEU A 45 -14.47 -3.96 4.59
CA LEU A 45 -14.73 -3.63 3.19
C LEU A 45 -15.67 -4.64 2.53
N VAL A 46 -15.45 -5.94 2.75
CA VAL A 46 -16.33 -7.00 2.24
C VAL A 46 -17.73 -6.88 2.85
N ALA A 47 -17.84 -6.66 4.17
CA ALA A 47 -19.13 -6.49 4.84
C ALA A 47 -19.91 -5.29 4.28
N ALA A 48 -19.25 -4.15 4.08
CA ALA A 48 -19.86 -2.96 3.49
C ALA A 48 -20.34 -3.21 2.05
N ALA A 49 -19.56 -3.94 1.25
CA ALA A 49 -19.93 -4.31 -0.11
C ALA A 49 -21.17 -5.23 -0.14
N VAL A 50 -21.18 -6.27 0.69
CA VAL A 50 -22.31 -7.21 0.81
C VAL A 50 -23.56 -6.49 1.30
N MET A 51 -23.43 -5.61 2.29
CA MET A 51 -24.55 -4.83 2.81
C MET A 51 -25.14 -3.91 1.75
N THR A 52 -24.30 -3.25 0.95
CA THR A 52 -24.75 -2.40 -0.18
C THR A 52 -25.53 -3.21 -1.20
N LEU A 53 -25.00 -4.36 -1.63
CA LEU A 53 -25.66 -5.24 -2.58
C LEU A 53 -26.99 -5.79 -2.03
N PHE A 54 -27.03 -6.14 -0.75
CA PHE A 54 -28.24 -6.63 -0.09
C PHE A 54 -29.34 -5.57 -0.04
N TYR A 55 -29.01 -4.32 0.29
CA TYR A 55 -29.98 -3.22 0.30
C TYR A 55 -30.54 -2.91 -1.10
N GLU A 56 -29.76 -3.12 -2.16
CA GLU A 56 -30.24 -2.93 -3.53
C GLU A 56 -31.09 -4.09 -4.05
N LEU A 57 -30.82 -5.33 -3.63
CA LEU A 57 -31.61 -6.49 -4.03
C LEU A 57 -32.92 -6.64 -3.22
N ARG A 58 -32.95 -6.17 -1.97
CA ARG A 58 -34.13 -6.33 -1.08
C ARG A 58 -35.44 -5.72 -1.62
N PRO A 59 -35.47 -4.57 -2.33
CA PRO A 59 -36.68 -4.02 -2.94
C PRO A 59 -37.22 -4.87 -4.10
N LEU A 60 -36.36 -5.57 -4.84
CA LEU A 60 -36.76 -6.42 -5.97
C LEU A 60 -37.47 -7.70 -5.51
N LEU A 61 -37.07 -8.24 -4.35
CA LEU A 61 -37.69 -9.43 -3.73
C LEU A 61 -38.98 -9.11 -2.96
N ARG A 62 -39.24 -7.83 -2.65
CA ARG A 62 -40.43 -7.36 -1.93
C ARG A 62 -41.54 -6.82 -2.83
N ARG A 63 -41.37 -6.85 -4.16
CA ARG A 63 -42.50 -6.65 -5.08
C ARG A 63 -43.39 -7.89 -5.06
N THR A 64 -44.35 -7.88 -4.14
CA THR A 64 -45.58 -8.65 -4.28
C THR A 64 -46.20 -8.28 -5.65
N PRO A 65 -46.68 -9.23 -6.47
CA PRO A 65 -47.50 -8.88 -7.62
C PRO A 65 -48.76 -8.22 -7.07
N ALA A 66 -48.87 -6.90 -7.21
CA ALA A 66 -50.13 -6.22 -6.97
C ALA A 66 -51.09 -6.74 -8.04
N GLY A 67 -52.08 -7.51 -7.59
CA GLY A 67 -53.19 -7.96 -8.41
C GLY A 67 -53.93 -6.76 -8.99
N HIS A 68 -54.52 -7.02 -10.16
CA HIS A 68 -55.73 -6.37 -10.68
C HIS A 68 -56.62 -5.78 -9.58
N ASP A 69 -57.11 -4.56 -9.80
CA ASP A 69 -58.53 -4.27 -9.67
C ASP A 69 -58.89 -3.12 -10.63
N ASP A 70 -59.94 -3.38 -11.39
CA ASP A 70 -60.58 -2.56 -12.43
C ASP A 70 -61.44 -1.41 -11.86
N ASP A 71 -61.82 -0.50 -12.77
CA ASP A 71 -63.05 0.29 -12.85
C ASP A 71 -63.34 1.45 -11.87
N HIS A 72 -63.52 2.68 -12.41
CA HIS A 72 -64.86 3.22 -12.73
C HIS A 72 -64.82 4.69 -13.22
N ASP A 73 -65.59 4.94 -14.28
CA ASP A 73 -65.98 6.22 -14.87
C ASP A 73 -66.76 7.15 -13.92
N ALA A 74 -66.72 8.46 -14.17
CA ALA A 74 -67.89 9.35 -14.07
C ALA A 74 -67.68 10.70 -14.78
N GLN A 75 -68.41 10.88 -15.88
CA GLN A 75 -68.75 12.14 -16.53
C GLN A 75 -69.51 13.11 -15.60
N GLY A 76 -69.34 14.41 -15.84
CA GLY A 76 -70.14 15.48 -15.25
C GLY A 76 -70.12 16.72 -16.14
N ASP A 77 -71.04 16.76 -17.11
CA ASP A 77 -71.41 17.93 -17.91
C ASP A 77 -72.12 18.98 -17.05
N HIS A 78 -71.80 20.27 -17.23
CA HIS A 78 -72.71 21.38 -16.89
C HIS A 78 -72.47 22.59 -17.81
N ASP A 79 -73.50 22.90 -18.60
CA ASP A 79 -73.64 24.06 -19.48
C ASP A 79 -74.09 25.33 -18.72
N GLY A 80 -73.56 26.48 -19.18
CA GLY A 80 -74.32 27.71 -19.39
C GLY A 80 -74.33 28.77 -18.28
N HIS A 81 -73.72 29.93 -18.54
CA HIS A 81 -74.38 31.25 -18.44
C HIS A 81 -73.55 32.35 -19.13
N ASP A 82 -74.23 33.11 -19.99
CA ASP A 82 -73.75 34.24 -20.78
C ASP A 82 -73.61 35.51 -19.92
N GLY A 83 -72.59 36.33 -20.22
CA GLY A 83 -72.38 37.65 -19.62
C GLY A 83 -71.29 38.42 -20.36
N ASP A 84 -71.72 39.46 -21.05
CA ASP A 84 -71.02 40.33 -21.97
C ASP A 84 -70.03 41.32 -21.31
N GLY A 85 -68.85 41.47 -21.91
CA GLY A 85 -67.84 42.41 -21.45
C GLY A 85 -66.57 42.36 -22.29
N SER A 86 -66.61 42.97 -23.47
CA SER A 86 -65.48 43.15 -24.38
C SER A 86 -64.44 44.11 -23.80
N TYR A 87 -63.19 43.65 -23.57
CA TYR A 87 -61.93 44.35 -23.86
C TYR A 87 -60.79 43.34 -24.05
N ASP A 88 -60.04 43.51 -25.14
CA ASP A 88 -58.97 42.64 -25.64
C ASP A 88 -57.66 42.69 -24.84
N GLY A 89 -56.93 41.55 -24.81
CA GLY A 89 -55.50 41.57 -25.11
C GLY A 89 -54.52 40.97 -24.09
N HIS A 90 -54.05 39.75 -24.40
CA HIS A 90 -52.84 39.03 -23.93
C HIS A 90 -52.96 38.28 -22.60
N GLY A 91 -52.74 36.97 -22.49
CA GLY A 91 -52.16 35.99 -23.40
C GLY A 91 -51.38 34.95 -22.57
N HIS A 92 -51.89 33.73 -22.54
CA HIS A 92 -51.24 32.45 -22.21
C HIS A 92 -51.04 32.03 -20.73
N ASP A 93 -52.00 31.21 -20.29
CA ASP A 93 -51.84 29.79 -19.99
C ASP A 93 -50.84 29.40 -18.89
N ARG A 94 -51.43 29.24 -17.69
CA ARG A 94 -50.97 28.29 -16.68
C ARG A 94 -51.37 26.88 -17.12
N ASP A 95 -50.55 26.25 -17.94
CA ASP A 95 -50.59 24.80 -18.11
C ASP A 95 -49.37 24.20 -17.43
N GLY A 96 -49.63 23.59 -16.27
CA GLY A 96 -48.72 22.66 -15.62
C GLY A 96 -48.55 21.44 -16.53
N GLY A 97 -47.55 21.51 -17.40
CA GLY A 97 -47.08 20.36 -18.15
C GLY A 97 -46.61 19.25 -17.21
N PRO A 98 -46.70 17.98 -17.62
CA PRO A 98 -46.24 16.86 -16.81
C PRO A 98 -44.74 17.05 -16.53
N ASP A 99 -44.34 16.96 -15.26
CA ASP A 99 -42.93 16.79 -14.91
C ASP A 99 -42.44 15.49 -15.57
N ASP A 100 -41.86 15.62 -16.76
CA ASP A 100 -41.06 14.59 -17.40
C ASP A 100 -39.93 14.27 -16.45
N GLY A 101 -40.11 13.19 -15.68
CA GLY A 101 -39.10 12.63 -14.80
C GLY A 101 -37.84 12.35 -15.61
N HIS A 102 -36.91 13.30 -15.60
CA HIS A 102 -35.57 13.14 -16.11
C HIS A 102 -34.90 12.04 -15.28
N GLY A 103 -35.06 10.80 -15.73
CA GLY A 103 -34.36 9.66 -15.17
C GLY A 103 -32.87 9.91 -15.34
N HIS A 104 -32.21 10.41 -14.29
CA HIS A 104 -30.78 10.63 -14.28
C HIS A 104 -30.07 9.31 -14.59
N HIS A 105 -29.62 9.15 -15.82
CA HIS A 105 -28.83 8.00 -16.23
C HIS A 105 -27.54 8.02 -15.43
N GLU A 106 -27.38 7.09 -14.49
CA GLU A 106 -26.14 7.00 -13.74
C GLU A 106 -24.96 6.82 -14.72
N PRO A 107 -23.90 7.65 -14.61
CA PRO A 107 -22.81 7.60 -15.56
C PRO A 107 -22.07 6.26 -15.49
N ARG A 108 -22.17 5.49 -16.58
CA ARG A 108 -21.53 4.17 -16.78
C ARG A 108 -20.00 4.20 -16.68
N VAL A 109 -19.41 5.39 -16.72
CA VAL A 109 -17.96 5.65 -16.53
C VAL A 109 -17.43 5.06 -15.22
N GLY A 110 -18.26 4.92 -14.19
CA GLY A 110 -17.85 4.29 -12.92
C GLY A 110 -17.31 2.86 -13.07
N TRP A 111 -17.70 2.12 -14.11
CA TRP A 111 -17.18 0.79 -14.40
C TRP A 111 -15.70 0.80 -14.83
N LEU A 112 -15.19 1.91 -15.36
CA LEU A 112 -13.77 2.04 -15.70
C LEU A 112 -12.86 1.97 -14.47
N LEU A 113 -13.37 2.24 -13.26
CA LEU A 113 -12.60 2.12 -12.02
C LEU A 113 -12.27 0.68 -11.64
N ILE A 114 -12.94 -0.31 -12.23
CA ILE A 114 -12.58 -1.72 -12.04
C ILE A 114 -11.25 -2.03 -12.75
N LEU A 115 -10.93 -1.36 -13.86
CA LEU A 115 -9.71 -1.60 -14.62
C LEU A 115 -8.43 -1.35 -13.79
N PRO A 116 -8.22 -0.18 -13.15
CA PRO A 116 -7.03 0.03 -12.33
C PRO A 116 -6.97 -0.91 -11.11
N VAL A 117 -8.13 -1.27 -10.53
CA VAL A 117 -8.20 -2.26 -9.44
C VAL A 117 -7.73 -3.62 -9.95
N LEU A 118 -8.25 -4.11 -11.07
CA LEU A 118 -7.81 -5.36 -11.69
C LEU A 118 -6.33 -5.32 -12.06
N GLY A 119 -5.83 -4.19 -12.56
CA GLY A 119 -4.40 -3.99 -12.82
C GLY A 119 -3.55 -4.23 -11.57
N LEU A 120 -3.92 -3.61 -10.44
CA LEU A 120 -3.24 -3.81 -9.16
C LEU A 120 -3.37 -5.25 -8.61
N LEU A 121 -4.48 -5.93 -8.90
CA LEU A 121 -4.70 -7.32 -8.47
C LEU A 121 -3.93 -8.34 -9.30
N LEU A 122 -3.78 -8.09 -10.60
CA LEU A 122 -3.13 -9.00 -11.53
C LEU A 122 -1.62 -8.77 -11.62
N VAL A 123 -1.17 -7.53 -11.39
CA VAL A 123 0.24 -7.12 -11.47
C VAL A 123 0.68 -6.61 -10.10
N ALA A 124 1.09 -7.53 -9.23
CA ALA A 124 1.64 -7.18 -7.92
C ALA A 124 3.11 -6.75 -8.06
N PRO A 125 3.45 -5.46 -7.80
CA PRO A 125 4.85 -5.02 -7.89
C PRO A 125 5.74 -5.77 -6.89
N PRO A 126 7.03 -5.97 -7.20
CA PRO A 126 7.97 -6.55 -6.25
C PRO A 126 8.13 -5.65 -5.02
N ALA A 127 8.76 -6.19 -3.97
CA ALA A 127 9.16 -5.36 -2.84
C ALA A 127 10.20 -4.31 -3.27
N LEU A 128 10.35 -3.26 -2.47
CA LEU A 128 11.38 -2.24 -2.65
C LEU A 128 12.78 -2.86 -2.69
N GLY A 129 13.52 -2.59 -3.76
CA GLY A 129 14.86 -3.11 -4.00
C GLY A 129 15.90 -2.01 -4.26
N SER A 130 16.96 -2.38 -4.97
CA SER A 130 18.12 -1.56 -5.36
C SER A 130 17.73 -0.20 -5.96
N TYR A 131 16.74 -0.17 -6.85
CA TYR A 131 16.28 1.08 -7.48
C TYR A 131 15.79 2.09 -6.44
N ALA A 132 14.92 1.67 -5.51
CA ALA A 132 14.43 2.55 -4.45
C ALA A 132 15.56 2.94 -3.48
N ALA A 133 16.48 2.01 -3.20
CA ALA A 133 17.64 2.27 -2.36
C ALA A 133 18.61 3.30 -2.99
N GLY A 134 18.76 3.31 -4.31
CA GLY A 134 19.57 4.29 -5.03
C GLY A 134 18.96 5.70 -5.05
N GLN A 135 17.62 5.80 -5.02
CA GLN A 135 16.91 7.09 -5.04
C GLN A 135 16.70 7.71 -3.65
N ALA A 136 16.91 6.95 -2.58
CA ALA A 136 16.72 7.41 -1.20
C ALA A 136 18.04 7.40 -0.42
N GLY A 137 18.21 8.38 0.47
CA GLY A 137 19.37 8.42 1.36
C GLY A 137 19.28 7.37 2.47
N THR A 138 20.44 6.88 2.93
CA THR A 138 20.55 5.93 4.03
C THR A 138 19.88 6.47 5.29
N ALA A 139 19.18 5.59 5.99
CA ALA A 139 18.39 5.89 7.18
C ALA A 139 18.88 5.06 8.36
N VAL A 140 20.05 5.38 8.88
CA VAL A 140 20.43 4.96 10.23
C VAL A 140 19.81 5.98 11.18
N ALA A 141 18.75 5.56 11.89
CA ALA A 141 17.98 6.46 12.74
C ALA A 141 18.90 7.18 13.73
N THR A 142 18.76 8.50 13.84
CA THR A 142 19.35 9.34 14.88
C THR A 142 18.73 9.00 16.24
N ARG A 143 19.02 7.80 16.79
CA ARG A 143 18.74 7.54 18.20
C ARG A 143 19.76 8.31 19.01
N GLN A 144 19.34 9.48 19.50
CA GLN A 144 20.05 10.37 20.41
C GLN A 144 20.29 9.79 21.81
N GLN A 145 20.35 8.46 21.99
CA GLN A 145 20.68 7.86 23.28
C GLN A 145 22.11 7.32 23.25
N PRO A 146 23.06 7.92 24.00
CA PRO A 146 24.40 7.39 24.15
C PRO A 146 24.41 5.98 24.78
N SER A 147 25.31 5.15 24.25
CA SER A 147 26.13 4.08 24.88
C SER A 147 25.54 2.81 25.48
N ASP A 148 24.23 2.64 25.71
CA ASP A 148 23.71 1.37 26.30
C ASP A 148 23.12 0.42 25.25
N TYR A 149 23.90 0.09 24.23
CA TYR A 149 23.53 -1.01 23.34
C TYR A 149 23.56 -2.34 24.12
N PRO A 150 22.50 -3.16 24.06
CA PRO A 150 22.51 -4.45 24.73
C PRO A 150 23.61 -5.34 24.15
N PRO A 151 24.17 -6.26 24.95
CA PRO A 151 25.16 -7.20 24.43
C PRO A 151 24.59 -7.97 23.25
N LEU A 152 25.42 -8.17 22.24
CA LEU A 152 25.05 -8.98 21.08
C LEU A 152 24.70 -10.41 21.54
N PRO A 153 23.66 -11.05 20.96
CA PRO A 153 23.29 -12.43 21.28
C PRO A 153 24.46 -13.40 21.18
N ASP A 154 24.41 -14.52 21.90
CA ASP A 154 25.43 -15.57 21.77
C ASP A 154 25.51 -16.14 20.34
N GLY A 155 26.70 -16.57 19.95
CA GLY A 155 26.98 -17.16 18.63
C GLY A 155 28.23 -16.59 17.97
N ASP A 156 28.78 -17.36 17.04
CA ASP A 156 29.90 -16.94 16.18
C ASP A 156 29.77 -17.66 14.81
N PRO A 157 29.45 -16.94 13.71
CA PRO A 157 29.19 -15.50 13.68
C PRO A 157 27.85 -15.11 14.31
N VAL A 158 27.76 -13.88 14.82
CA VAL A 158 26.54 -13.30 15.39
C VAL A 158 25.62 -12.85 14.27
N ARG A 159 24.40 -13.37 14.22
CA ARG A 159 23.39 -12.84 13.30
C ARG A 159 22.82 -11.53 13.83
N VAL A 160 22.98 -10.46 13.07
CA VAL A 160 22.50 -9.12 13.41
C VAL A 160 21.75 -8.50 12.23
N ALA A 161 20.84 -7.58 12.51
CA ALA A 161 20.16 -6.79 11.49
C ALA A 161 21.12 -5.75 10.92
N VAL A 162 20.97 -5.38 9.65
CA VAL A 162 21.80 -4.34 9.02
C VAL A 162 21.59 -2.99 9.73
N LEU A 163 20.35 -2.67 10.12
CA LEU A 163 20.08 -1.47 10.92
C LEU A 163 20.77 -1.49 12.29
N ASP A 164 20.80 -2.64 12.98
CA ASP A 164 21.41 -2.75 14.32
C ASP A 164 22.93 -2.60 14.24
N TYR A 165 23.56 -3.27 13.27
CA TYR A 165 25.00 -3.10 13.00
C TYR A 165 25.33 -1.66 12.65
N ALA A 166 24.59 -1.04 11.72
CA ALA A 166 24.85 0.33 11.29
C ALA A 166 24.67 1.33 12.45
N SER A 167 23.67 1.11 13.31
CA SER A 167 23.44 1.93 14.49
C SER A 167 24.61 1.83 15.47
N ARG A 168 25.05 0.62 15.80
CA ARG A 168 26.22 0.40 16.68
C ARG A 168 27.47 1.04 16.07
N ALA A 169 27.78 0.72 14.82
CA ALA A 169 28.96 1.25 14.12
C ALA A 169 29.05 2.78 14.12
N LEU A 170 27.92 3.49 13.95
CA LEU A 170 27.92 4.96 13.94
C LEU A 170 27.84 5.60 15.34
N PHE A 171 27.02 5.07 16.24
CA PHE A 171 26.72 5.75 17.51
C PHE A 171 27.57 5.28 18.71
N ASP A 172 28.08 4.04 18.70
CA ASP A 172 29.00 3.53 19.72
C ASP A 172 30.40 3.18 19.18
N ARG A 173 30.66 3.52 17.91
CA ARG A 173 31.92 3.22 17.20
C ARG A 173 32.30 1.74 17.25
N GLY A 174 31.30 0.87 17.21
CA GLY A 174 31.48 -0.58 17.24
C GLY A 174 31.86 -1.14 18.61
N THR A 175 31.82 -0.36 19.69
CA THR A 175 32.23 -0.80 21.03
C THR A 175 31.40 -1.99 21.50
N SER A 176 30.09 -2.01 21.21
CA SER A 176 29.23 -3.15 21.56
C SER A 176 29.35 -4.36 20.63
N ILE A 177 30.01 -4.19 19.47
CA ILE A 177 30.34 -5.27 18.54
C ILE A 177 31.66 -5.94 18.97
N GLY A 178 32.66 -5.12 19.32
CA GLY A 178 34.00 -5.57 19.68
C GLY A 178 34.66 -6.38 18.56
N ASP A 179 35.40 -7.42 18.94
CA ASP A 179 36.09 -8.32 17.99
C ASP A 179 35.19 -9.46 17.48
N ARG A 180 33.87 -9.35 17.58
CA ARG A 180 32.96 -10.43 17.17
C ARG A 180 32.77 -10.42 15.65
N ARG A 181 32.70 -11.62 15.06
CA ARG A 181 32.25 -11.76 13.67
C ARG A 181 30.75 -11.60 13.63
N VAL A 182 30.28 -10.75 12.74
CA VAL A 182 28.86 -10.50 12.51
C VAL A 182 28.46 -11.08 11.16
N GLN A 183 27.25 -11.63 11.09
CA GLN A 183 26.60 -12.10 9.89
C GLN A 183 25.41 -11.20 9.61
N LEU A 184 25.42 -10.59 8.42
CA LEU A 184 24.41 -9.67 7.92
C LEU A 184 23.80 -10.23 6.64
N THR A 185 22.52 -9.98 6.42
CA THR A 185 21.84 -10.35 5.17
C THR A 185 21.23 -9.10 4.56
N GLY A 186 21.49 -8.89 3.27
CA GLY A 186 21.00 -7.74 2.52
C GLY A 186 21.03 -7.99 1.03
N PHE A 187 20.51 -7.05 0.25
CA PHE A 187 20.64 -7.07 -1.20
C PHE A 187 21.73 -6.11 -1.66
N VAL A 188 22.37 -6.44 -2.77
CA VAL A 188 23.38 -5.60 -3.41
C VAL A 188 22.69 -4.40 -4.07
N THR A 189 23.26 -3.22 -3.83
CA THR A 189 22.97 -2.02 -4.59
C THR A 189 24.28 -1.35 -4.99
N THR A 190 24.34 -0.84 -6.22
CA THR A 190 25.52 -0.14 -6.71
C THR A 190 25.63 1.24 -6.05
N GLY A 191 26.76 1.50 -5.39
CA GLY A 191 27.07 2.79 -4.81
C GLY A 191 27.49 3.83 -5.86
N PRO A 192 27.58 5.11 -5.47
CA PRO A 192 27.94 6.21 -6.39
C PRO A 192 29.32 6.03 -7.03
N ASP A 193 30.25 5.41 -6.30
CA ASP A 193 31.61 5.12 -6.74
C ASP A 193 31.71 3.83 -7.60
N GLY A 194 30.57 3.26 -7.99
CA GLY A 194 30.48 1.97 -8.71
C GLY A 194 30.77 0.74 -7.85
N ARG A 195 31.06 0.92 -6.56
CA ARG A 195 31.32 -0.17 -5.61
C ARG A 195 30.02 -0.73 -5.03
N PRO A 196 29.94 -2.03 -4.73
CA PRO A 196 28.74 -2.61 -4.14
C PRO A 196 28.56 -2.15 -2.70
N LEU A 197 27.31 -1.80 -2.37
CA LEU A 197 26.83 -1.58 -1.03
C LEU A 197 25.88 -2.73 -0.67
N LEU A 198 25.90 -3.13 0.60
CA LEU A 198 24.86 -3.98 1.17
C LEU A 198 23.72 -3.08 1.65
N ALA A 199 22.50 -3.37 1.21
CA ALA A 199 21.32 -2.62 1.62
C ALA A 199 20.23 -3.51 2.21
N ARG A 200 19.49 -2.95 3.17
CA ARG A 200 18.22 -3.47 3.69
C ARG A 200 17.22 -2.33 3.76
N MET A 201 15.97 -2.61 3.46
CA MET A 201 14.89 -1.61 3.57
C MET A 201 14.26 -1.73 4.96
N VAL A 202 14.03 -0.61 5.64
CA VAL A 202 13.33 -0.53 6.92
C VAL A 202 11.95 0.10 6.73
N LEU A 203 10.93 -0.42 7.43
CA LEU A 203 9.56 0.11 7.38
C LEU A 203 9.08 0.59 8.75
N SER A 204 8.41 1.73 8.77
CA SER A 204 7.66 2.16 9.96
C SER A 204 6.27 1.53 9.97
N CYS A 205 5.51 1.65 8.88
CA CYS A 205 4.19 1.07 8.68
C CYS A 205 3.99 0.44 7.29
N CYS A 206 4.53 1.01 6.20
CA CYS A 206 4.32 0.48 4.85
C CYS A 206 5.43 0.88 3.86
N ALA A 207 5.47 0.24 2.69
CA ALA A 207 6.47 0.50 1.66
C ALA A 207 6.57 1.98 1.25
N ALA A 208 5.51 2.78 1.41
CA ALA A 208 5.58 4.22 1.13
C ALA A 208 6.54 4.99 2.07
N ASP A 209 6.76 4.50 3.30
CA ASP A 209 7.73 5.07 4.24
C ASP A 209 9.09 4.37 4.21
N GLY A 210 9.25 3.38 3.33
CA GLY A 210 10.42 2.53 3.30
C GLY A 210 11.69 3.31 2.99
N ARG A 211 12.71 3.16 3.83
CA ARG A 211 14.03 3.77 3.63
C ARG A 211 15.14 2.73 3.63
N PRO A 212 16.22 2.93 2.86
CA PRO A 212 17.35 2.02 2.87
C PRO A 212 18.23 2.28 4.08
N VAL A 213 18.77 1.21 4.67
CA VAL A 213 20.00 1.25 5.45
C VAL A 213 21.10 0.73 4.54
N LYS A 214 22.09 1.57 4.24
CA LYS A 214 23.21 1.24 3.37
C LYS A 214 24.44 0.94 4.20
N LEU A 215 25.21 -0.05 3.76
CA LEU A 215 26.47 -0.44 4.37
C LEU A 215 27.52 -0.62 3.29
N GLY A 216 28.66 0.05 3.47
CA GLY A 216 29.83 -0.16 2.63
C GLY A 216 30.50 -1.49 2.93
N LEU A 217 31.11 -2.11 1.92
CA LEU A 217 31.84 -3.36 2.06
C LEU A 217 33.33 -3.13 1.76
N THR A 218 34.21 -3.58 2.65
CA THR A 218 35.66 -3.71 2.42
C THR A 218 36.10 -5.18 2.54
N GLY A 219 37.39 -5.46 2.38
CA GLY A 219 37.93 -6.82 2.50
C GLY A 219 37.56 -7.68 1.29
N GLU A 220 37.14 -8.92 1.54
CA GLU A 220 36.68 -9.89 0.54
C GLU A 220 35.25 -9.59 0.06
N ALA A 221 34.94 -8.32 -0.20
CA ALA A 221 33.65 -7.89 -0.70
C ALA A 221 33.36 -8.53 -2.08
N PRO A 222 32.09 -8.89 -2.37
CA PRO A 222 31.73 -9.38 -3.69
C PRO A 222 32.07 -8.35 -4.77
N ASP A 223 32.48 -8.82 -5.95
CA ASP A 223 32.68 -7.97 -7.14
C ASP A 223 31.77 -8.46 -8.28
N GLY A 224 31.26 -7.53 -9.08
CA GLY A 224 30.44 -7.81 -10.26
C GLY A 224 29.07 -8.45 -10.01
N LEU A 225 28.55 -8.42 -8.77
CA LEU A 225 27.17 -8.88 -8.50
C LEU A 225 26.15 -7.89 -9.07
N ALA A 226 25.08 -8.43 -9.66
CA ALA A 226 23.95 -7.62 -10.11
C ALA A 226 23.20 -7.02 -8.92
N ASP A 227 22.66 -5.82 -9.12
CA ASP A 227 21.71 -5.19 -8.20
C ASP A 227 20.54 -6.14 -7.88
N ASP A 228 19.97 -6.00 -6.68
CA ASP A 228 18.92 -6.87 -6.11
C ASP A 228 19.34 -8.32 -5.79
N THR A 229 20.62 -8.66 -5.95
CA THR A 229 21.16 -9.96 -5.51
C THR A 229 21.22 -10.00 -3.99
N TRP A 230 20.53 -10.97 -3.38
CA TRP A 230 20.58 -11.19 -1.93
C TRP A 230 21.84 -11.96 -1.54
N ILE A 231 22.58 -11.41 -0.58
CA ILE A 231 23.80 -11.99 -0.05
C ILE A 231 23.76 -12.03 1.48
N GLU A 232 24.42 -13.04 2.01
CA GLU A 232 24.80 -13.13 3.42
C GLU A 232 26.30 -12.86 3.50
N VAL A 233 26.68 -11.83 4.26
CA VAL A 233 28.08 -11.44 4.47
C VAL A 233 28.45 -11.71 5.92
N THR A 234 29.63 -12.28 6.12
CA THR A 234 30.25 -12.45 7.44
C THR A 234 31.50 -11.60 7.48
N GLY A 235 31.65 -10.80 8.53
CA GLY A 235 32.75 -9.85 8.64
C GLY A 235 32.92 -9.28 10.04
N ARG A 236 33.78 -8.28 10.14
CA ARG A 236 34.11 -7.56 11.37
C ARG A 236 33.84 -6.07 11.25
N TYR A 237 33.76 -5.41 12.39
CA TYR A 237 33.62 -3.97 12.47
C TYR A 237 34.77 -3.25 11.75
N SER A 238 34.43 -2.18 11.03
CA SER A 238 35.37 -1.24 10.42
C SER A 238 35.01 0.18 10.87
N ASP A 239 36.03 0.99 11.17
CA ASP A 239 35.90 2.40 11.51
C ASP A 239 35.74 3.32 10.29
N ARG A 240 35.77 2.74 9.09
CA ARG A 240 35.58 3.48 7.84
C ARG A 240 34.13 3.98 7.72
N ILE A 241 34.00 5.23 7.30
CA ILE A 241 32.72 5.91 7.06
C ILE A 241 32.77 6.58 5.68
N ALA A 242 31.66 6.54 4.96
CA ALA A 242 31.40 7.36 3.77
C ALA A 242 30.16 8.25 3.98
N ARG A 243 29.93 9.18 3.05
CA ARG A 243 28.74 10.04 3.02
C ARG A 243 27.82 9.58 1.89
N ASP A 244 26.54 9.46 2.19
CA ASP A 244 25.51 9.22 1.19
C ASP A 244 25.27 10.49 0.37
N PRO A 245 25.44 10.49 -0.96
CA PRO A 245 25.26 11.71 -1.75
C PRO A 245 23.82 12.22 -1.79
N VAL A 246 22.82 11.41 -1.43
CA VAL A 246 21.40 11.81 -1.48
C VAL A 246 21.03 12.70 -0.29
N ASN A 247 21.57 12.44 0.91
CA ASN A 247 21.18 13.14 2.14
C ASN A 247 22.35 13.49 3.08
N ASP A 248 23.61 13.28 2.66
CA ASP A 248 24.84 13.50 3.44
C ASP A 248 24.94 12.68 4.74
N ALA A 249 24.09 11.67 4.90
CA ALA A 249 24.12 10.77 6.05
C ALA A 249 25.33 9.83 6.00
N GLU A 250 25.77 9.37 7.17
CA GLU A 250 26.92 8.48 7.29
C GLU A 250 26.56 7.04 6.86
N ILE A 251 27.44 6.44 6.08
CA ILE A 251 27.39 5.04 5.66
C ILE A 251 28.57 4.34 6.37
N PRO A 252 28.31 3.47 7.36
CA PRO A 252 29.36 2.67 7.98
C PRO A 252 29.82 1.55 7.04
N TYR A 253 30.97 0.96 7.33
CA TYR A 253 31.51 -0.16 6.57
C TYR A 253 31.57 -1.44 7.41
N LEU A 254 31.56 -2.57 6.71
CA LEU A 254 31.90 -3.89 7.25
C LEU A 254 33.15 -4.40 6.54
N ASP A 255 34.10 -4.91 7.32
CA ASP A 255 35.24 -5.64 6.78
C ASP A 255 34.85 -7.09 6.51
N VAL A 256 34.62 -7.42 5.24
CA VAL A 256 34.08 -8.72 4.83
C VAL A 256 35.17 -9.78 4.85
N GLU A 257 34.91 -10.87 5.58
CA GLU A 257 35.75 -12.07 5.61
C GLU A 257 35.25 -13.14 4.64
N SER A 258 33.92 -13.25 4.46
CA SER A 258 33.32 -14.17 3.50
C SER A 258 31.89 -13.76 3.16
N TRP A 259 31.41 -14.20 2.00
CA TRP A 259 30.03 -13.98 1.60
C TRP A 259 29.49 -15.16 0.79
N ARG A 260 28.17 -15.25 0.72
CA ARG A 260 27.48 -16.18 -0.19
C ARG A 260 26.17 -15.57 -0.68
N GLN A 261 25.79 -15.92 -1.90
CA GLN A 261 24.45 -15.62 -2.40
C GLN A 261 23.40 -16.47 -1.67
N VAL A 262 22.27 -15.86 -1.33
CA VAL A 262 21.15 -16.52 -0.65
C VAL A 262 19.85 -16.25 -1.41
N PRO A 263 18.82 -17.11 -1.30
CA PRO A 263 17.51 -16.80 -1.84
C PRO A 263 16.91 -15.57 -1.14
N VAL A 264 15.99 -14.89 -1.83
CA VAL A 264 15.25 -13.75 -1.27
C VAL A 264 14.59 -14.16 0.06
N PRO A 265 14.91 -13.50 1.18
CA PRO A 265 14.31 -13.83 2.47
C PRO A 265 12.80 -13.59 2.47
N ARG A 266 12.08 -14.37 3.26
CA ARG A 266 10.63 -14.14 3.47
C ARG A 266 10.36 -12.73 4.03
N LYS A 267 11.20 -12.27 4.96
CA LYS A 267 11.16 -10.92 5.54
C LYS A 267 12.18 -10.03 4.82
N GLN A 268 11.73 -9.35 3.78
CA GLN A 268 12.58 -8.48 2.96
C GLN A 268 12.86 -7.14 3.63
N TYR A 269 12.05 -6.77 4.63
CA TYR A 269 12.19 -5.57 5.45
C TYR A 269 12.69 -5.87 6.86
N GLU A 270 13.31 -4.87 7.48
CA GLU A 270 13.65 -4.82 8.92
C GLU A 270 12.68 -3.92 9.70
#